data_AF-A0A558AAQ3-F1
#
_entry.id   AF-A0A558AAQ3-F1
#
_cell.length_a   1.000
_cell.length_b   1.000
_cell.length_c   1.000
_cell.angle_alpha   90.00
_cell.angle_beta   90.00
_cell.angle_gamma   90.00
#
_symmetry.space_group_name_H-M   'P 1'
#
loop_
_entity.id
_entity.type
_entity.pdbx_description
1 polymer ?
#
loop_
_entity_poly.entity_id
_entity_poly.type
_entity_poly.pdbx_seq_one_letter_code
_entity_poly.pdbx_strand_id
1 'polypeptide(L)'
;MENALVETQICALDGCDNPLPPPSVDEHGRRKGGRPSSYCCKSHADAASRTRRAAQTAITVDPLIEMRRVTEALGPVTQPLLDAITELRRRLDEAETGALAQVRQAEEDARAARAEADEAAKRADQAERSRDQALVQSRDDRATRVEAEKLAEKAVATADRETREAWAKVAEHERAKGAAEAARHAAEQARDDHAESLRATRAQLDDLRAARAELAQDLESARAELRERNTELAVLAERLAAARAQLSAAERSVEHARQETADARASADLQRTERERALARVAEEHTARRVAEARADSLDTALAASRDELRELRAELAARAAEESAGSGADGPAGPPREDELPA
;
A
#
# COMPACT_ATOMS: atom_id res chain seq x y z
N MET A 1 -132.84 -155.39 62.07
CA MET A 1 -134.23 -154.94 61.90
C MET A 1 -134.20 -153.76 60.97
N GLU A 2 -135.09 -153.79 59.99
CA GLU A 2 -135.62 -152.64 59.21
C GLU A 2 -134.64 -151.97 58.23
N ASN A 3 -134.78 -152.26 56.92
CA ASN A 3 -135.69 -151.59 55.96
C ASN A 3 -135.20 -150.17 55.65
N ALA A 4 -134.69 -149.96 54.43
CA ALA A 4 -135.48 -149.38 53.34
C ALA A 4 -136.01 -148.01 53.77
N LEU A 5 -135.42 -146.92 53.27
CA LEU A 5 -135.88 -146.35 52.01
C LEU A 5 -134.72 -145.67 51.28
N VAL A 6 -134.57 -146.07 50.02
CA VAL A 6 -133.74 -145.46 49.00
C VAL A 6 -134.32 -144.07 48.71
N GLU A 7 -133.76 -143.02 49.33
CA GLU A 7 -133.98 -141.65 48.87
C GLU A 7 -133.43 -141.53 47.44
N THR A 8 -134.34 -141.24 46.52
CA THR A 8 -134.16 -141.11 45.08
C THR A 8 -133.06 -140.12 44.75
N GLN A 9 -131.89 -140.62 44.35
CA GLN A 9 -130.85 -139.78 43.75
C GLN A 9 -131.36 -139.29 42.38
N ILE A 10 -131.42 -137.96 42.23
CA ILE A 10 -131.97 -137.24 41.08
C ILE A 10 -130.84 -136.84 40.13
N CYS A 11 -131.14 -136.69 38.84
CA CYS A 11 -130.18 -136.25 37.82
C CYS A 11 -129.53 -134.89 38.15
N ALA A 12 -128.20 -134.78 38.07
CA ALA A 12 -127.45 -133.56 38.41
C ALA A 12 -127.47 -132.44 37.32
N LEU A 13 -128.48 -132.41 36.45
CA LEU A 13 -128.69 -131.36 35.45
C LEU A 13 -129.75 -130.39 35.99
N ASP A 14 -129.44 -129.09 36.07
CA ASP A 14 -130.39 -128.08 36.53
C ASP A 14 -131.71 -128.16 35.76
N GLY A 15 -132.80 -128.43 36.47
CA GLY A 15 -134.16 -128.59 35.93
C GLY A 15 -134.58 -130.02 35.54
N CYS A 16 -133.84 -131.07 35.93
CA CYS A 16 -134.20 -132.46 35.64
C CYS A 16 -134.51 -133.29 36.91
N ASP A 17 -135.77 -133.69 37.08
CA ASP A 17 -136.25 -134.46 38.23
C ASP A 17 -136.24 -136.00 38.03
N ASN A 18 -135.60 -136.50 36.97
CA ASN A 18 -135.62 -137.93 36.67
C ASN A 18 -134.71 -138.75 37.62
N PRO A 19 -135.20 -139.90 38.14
CA PRO A 19 -134.41 -140.77 39.00
C PRO A 19 -133.25 -141.44 38.24
N LEU A 20 -132.15 -141.69 38.93
CA LEU A 20 -130.97 -142.34 38.35
C LEU A 20 -131.23 -143.83 38.04
N PRO A 21 -130.72 -144.37 36.92
CA PRO A 21 -130.88 -145.77 36.57
C PRO A 21 -130.19 -146.70 37.60
N PRO A 22 -130.78 -147.86 37.93
CA PRO A 22 -130.24 -148.77 38.93
C PRO A 22 -128.88 -149.35 38.51
N PRO A 23 -128.00 -149.66 39.47
CA PRO A 23 -126.64 -150.16 39.20
C PRO A 23 -126.67 -151.58 38.59
N SER A 24 -125.90 -151.80 37.52
CA SER A 24 -125.75 -153.13 36.90
C SER A 24 -125.03 -154.11 37.84
N VAL A 25 -125.68 -155.23 38.14
CA VAL A 25 -125.15 -156.32 38.99
C VAL A 25 -124.83 -157.55 38.14
N ASP A 26 -123.84 -158.35 38.57
CA ASP A 26 -123.51 -159.64 37.95
C ASP A 26 -124.37 -160.80 38.50
N GLU A 27 -124.21 -162.00 37.93
CA GLU A 27 -124.93 -163.24 38.31
C GLU A 27 -124.65 -163.69 39.76
N HIS A 28 -123.73 -163.03 40.47
CA HIS A 28 -123.39 -163.29 41.87
C HIS A 28 -123.74 -162.12 42.80
N GLY A 29 -124.61 -161.21 42.35
CA GLY A 29 -125.13 -160.09 43.15
C GLY A 29 -124.09 -159.02 43.49
N ARG A 30 -122.90 -159.06 42.87
CA ARG A 30 -121.88 -158.03 43.03
C ARG A 30 -122.02 -156.98 41.94
N ARG A 31 -121.78 -155.72 42.29
CA ARG A 31 -121.77 -154.62 41.32
C ARG A 31 -120.67 -154.85 40.29
N LYS A 32 -121.04 -154.86 39.00
CA LYS A 32 -120.07 -154.83 37.90
C LYS A 32 -119.45 -153.44 37.87
N GLY A 33 -118.13 -153.37 37.98
CA GLY A 33 -117.36 -152.14 38.24
C GLY A 33 -117.76 -150.92 37.40
N GLY A 34 -117.85 -149.76 38.06
CA GLY A 34 -118.11 -148.44 37.48
C GLY A 34 -118.61 -147.43 38.52
N ARG A 35 -118.16 -146.17 38.43
CA ARG A 35 -118.60 -145.06 39.31
C ARG A 35 -120.10 -144.79 39.07
N PRO A 36 -120.92 -144.57 40.13
CA PRO A 36 -122.36 -144.33 39.94
C PRO A 36 -122.60 -143.15 38.99
N SER A 37 -123.51 -143.32 38.02
CA SER A 37 -123.81 -142.29 37.03
C SER A 37 -124.52 -141.11 37.68
N SER A 38 -123.98 -139.90 37.58
CA SER A 38 -124.59 -138.69 38.16
C SER A 38 -125.79 -138.14 37.35
N TYR A 39 -126.13 -138.77 36.23
CA TYR A 39 -127.15 -138.31 35.29
C TYR A 39 -128.04 -139.48 34.87
N CYS A 40 -129.34 -139.22 34.67
CA CYS A 40 -130.30 -140.27 34.30
C CYS A 40 -130.05 -140.85 32.91
N CYS A 41 -129.37 -140.10 32.03
CA CYS A 41 -129.01 -140.53 30.68
C CYS A 41 -127.79 -139.74 30.15
N LYS A 42 -127.17 -140.26 29.09
CA LYS A 42 -126.00 -139.63 28.44
C LYS A 42 -126.29 -138.23 27.89
N SER A 43 -127.50 -137.98 27.39
CA SER A 43 -127.87 -136.65 26.87
C SER A 43 -127.83 -135.56 27.94
N HIS A 44 -128.14 -135.89 29.20
CA HIS A 44 -128.09 -134.95 30.32
C HIS A 44 -126.68 -134.71 30.84
N ALA A 45 -125.82 -135.73 30.80
CA ALA A 45 -124.40 -135.55 31.03
C ALA A 45 -123.77 -134.61 29.98
N ASP A 46 -124.13 -134.78 28.70
CA ASP A 46 -123.65 -133.93 27.61
C ASP A 46 -124.23 -132.50 27.68
N ALA A 47 -125.50 -132.34 28.05
CA ALA A 47 -126.11 -131.03 28.27
C ALA A 47 -125.41 -130.28 29.42
N ALA A 48 -125.23 -130.90 30.58
CA ALA A 48 -124.53 -130.29 31.71
C ALA A 48 -123.06 -129.94 31.40
N SER A 49 -122.41 -130.71 30.53
CA SER A 49 -121.05 -130.41 30.04
C SER A 49 -121.04 -129.20 29.09
N ARG A 50 -122.05 -129.06 28.22
CA ARG A 50 -122.20 -127.89 27.33
C ARG A 50 -122.49 -126.62 28.12
N THR A 51 -123.38 -126.67 29.11
CA THR A 51 -123.71 -125.51 29.94
C THR A 51 -122.50 -125.04 30.75
N ARG A 52 -121.73 -125.97 31.33
CA ARG A 52 -120.47 -125.62 32.03
C ARG A 52 -119.44 -125.00 31.10
N ARG A 53 -119.25 -125.54 29.89
CA ARG A 53 -118.32 -124.95 28.91
C ARG A 53 -118.77 -123.56 28.43
N ALA A 54 -120.05 -123.33 28.21
CA ALA A 54 -120.57 -122.01 27.84
C ALA A 54 -120.36 -120.96 28.94
N ALA A 55 -120.60 -121.32 30.21
CA ALA A 55 -120.37 -120.43 31.35
C ALA A 55 -118.88 -120.06 31.54
N GLN A 56 -117.98 -121.03 31.33
CA GLN A 56 -116.53 -120.79 31.42
C GLN A 56 -116.01 -119.91 30.28
N THR A 57 -116.56 -120.03 29.07
CA THR A 57 -116.23 -119.13 27.95
C THR A 57 -116.72 -117.70 28.20
N ALA A 58 -117.94 -117.52 28.73
CA ALA A 58 -118.48 -116.18 29.04
C ALA A 58 -117.64 -115.43 30.08
N ILE A 59 -117.17 -116.11 31.13
CA ILE A 59 -116.28 -115.53 32.16
C ILE A 59 -114.95 -115.03 31.58
N THR A 60 -114.48 -115.62 30.46
CA THR A 60 -113.17 -115.29 29.90
C THR A 60 -113.27 -114.32 28.72
N VAL A 61 -114.33 -114.40 27.92
CA VAL A 61 -114.46 -113.65 26.65
C VAL A 61 -115.15 -112.31 26.85
N ASP A 62 -116.16 -112.21 27.73
CA ASP A 62 -116.87 -110.95 27.96
C ASP A 62 -115.98 -109.83 28.53
N PRO A 63 -115.07 -110.08 29.50
CA PRO A 63 -114.15 -109.05 29.98
C PRO A 63 -113.16 -108.56 28.91
N LEU A 64 -112.79 -109.43 27.97
CA LEU A 64 -111.88 -109.07 26.88
C LEU A 64 -112.57 -108.22 25.80
N ILE A 65 -113.86 -108.45 25.56
CA ILE A 65 -114.67 -107.62 24.65
C ILE A 65 -114.91 -106.23 25.27
N GLU A 66 -115.16 -106.14 26.58
CA GLU A 66 -115.28 -104.86 27.28
C GLU A 66 -113.94 -104.10 27.33
N MET A 67 -112.82 -104.76 27.64
CA MET A 67 -111.49 -104.14 27.54
C MET A 67 -111.21 -103.60 26.15
N ARG A 68 -111.59 -104.34 25.10
CA ARG A 68 -111.44 -103.91 23.71
C ARG A 68 -112.34 -102.71 23.36
N ARG A 69 -113.60 -102.69 23.83
CA ARG A 69 -114.48 -101.52 23.68
C ARG A 69 -113.95 -100.29 24.40
N VAL A 70 -113.41 -100.45 25.60
CA VAL A 70 -112.83 -99.34 26.36
C VAL A 70 -111.57 -98.82 25.66
N THR A 71 -110.72 -99.69 25.09
CA THR A 71 -109.54 -99.24 24.32
C THR A 71 -109.90 -98.63 22.96
N GLU A 72 -110.91 -99.15 22.25
CA GLU A 72 -111.43 -98.56 21.01
C GLU A 72 -112.13 -97.21 21.26
N ALA A 73 -112.76 -97.02 22.43
CA ALA A 73 -113.32 -95.74 22.86
C ALA A 73 -112.23 -94.76 23.36
N LEU A 74 -111.10 -95.25 23.85
CA LEU A 74 -109.98 -94.42 24.30
C LEU A 74 -109.20 -93.81 23.14
N GLY A 75 -109.02 -94.56 22.04
CA GLY A 75 -108.33 -94.14 20.82
C GLY A 75 -108.65 -92.71 20.36
N PRO A 76 -109.94 -92.36 20.11
CA PRO A 76 -110.32 -91.01 19.67
C PRO A 76 -110.10 -89.91 20.72
N VAL A 77 -109.90 -90.24 22.00
CA VAL A 77 -109.61 -89.27 23.08
C VAL A 77 -108.10 -89.12 23.30
N THR A 78 -107.32 -90.18 23.13
CA THR A 78 -105.85 -90.15 23.26
C THR A 78 -105.14 -89.58 22.05
N GLN A 79 -105.69 -89.72 20.83
CA GLN A 79 -105.05 -89.21 19.62
C GLN A 79 -104.87 -87.67 19.64
N PRO A 80 -105.90 -86.86 20.00
CA PRO A 80 -105.73 -85.40 20.13
C PRO A 80 -104.69 -85.00 21.19
N LEU A 81 -104.54 -85.80 22.26
CA LEU A 81 -103.54 -85.54 23.29
C LEU A 81 -102.12 -85.84 22.80
N LEU A 82 -101.92 -86.94 22.06
CA LEU A 82 -100.64 -87.25 21.43
C LEU A 82 -100.27 -86.23 20.35
N ASP A 83 -101.26 -85.78 19.57
CA ASP A 83 -101.09 -84.72 18.59
C ASP A 83 -100.72 -83.39 19.29
N ALA A 84 -101.37 -83.05 20.41
CA ALA A 84 -101.03 -81.87 21.21
C ALA A 84 -99.64 -81.95 21.86
N ILE A 85 -99.21 -83.12 22.34
CA ILE A 85 -97.85 -83.33 22.87
C ILE A 85 -96.82 -83.23 21.74
N THR A 86 -97.11 -83.77 20.56
CA THR A 86 -96.23 -83.68 19.39
C THR A 86 -96.12 -82.25 18.90
N GLU A 87 -97.23 -81.52 18.86
CA GLU A 87 -97.28 -80.09 18.52
C GLU A 87 -96.57 -79.23 19.58
N LEU A 88 -96.72 -79.53 20.88
CA LEU A 88 -95.99 -78.86 21.94
C LEU A 88 -94.49 -79.10 21.81
N ARG A 89 -94.07 -80.34 21.55
CA ARG A 89 -92.67 -80.69 21.29
C ARG A 89 -92.13 -79.96 20.07
N ARG A 90 -92.88 -79.93 18.97
CA ARG A 90 -92.53 -79.16 17.76
C ARG A 90 -92.34 -77.68 18.07
N ARG A 91 -93.25 -77.06 18.83
CA ARG A 91 -93.14 -75.65 19.25
C ARG A 91 -91.97 -75.40 20.19
N LEU A 92 -91.66 -76.33 21.08
CA LEU A 92 -90.49 -76.26 21.96
C LEU A 92 -89.19 -76.40 21.17
N ASP A 93 -89.12 -77.34 20.22
CA ASP A 93 -87.98 -77.52 19.33
C ASP A 93 -87.77 -76.27 18.43
N GLU A 94 -88.85 -75.67 17.93
CA GLU A 94 -88.82 -74.41 17.18
C GLU A 94 -88.39 -73.22 18.05
N ALA A 95 -88.87 -73.13 19.28
CA ALA A 95 -88.47 -72.10 20.23
C ALA A 95 -87.01 -72.25 20.67
N GLU A 96 -86.55 -73.48 20.92
CA GLU A 96 -85.15 -73.79 21.24
C GLU A 96 -84.25 -73.47 20.04
N THR A 97 -84.61 -73.91 18.84
CA THR A 97 -83.86 -73.62 17.61
C THR A 97 -83.81 -72.11 17.35
N GLY A 98 -84.94 -71.41 17.52
CA GLY A 98 -85.02 -69.95 17.37
C GLY A 98 -84.19 -69.20 18.42
N ALA A 99 -84.24 -69.62 19.69
CA ALA A 99 -83.45 -69.03 20.76
C ALA A 99 -81.94 -69.28 20.57
N LEU A 100 -81.55 -70.49 20.19
CA LEU A 100 -80.16 -70.82 19.87
C LEU A 100 -79.66 -70.05 18.64
N ALA A 101 -80.50 -69.87 17.62
CA ALA A 101 -80.17 -69.03 16.46
C ALA A 101 -79.97 -67.56 16.85
N GLN A 102 -80.83 -67.01 17.73
CA GLN A 102 -80.69 -65.64 18.24
C GLN A 102 -79.41 -65.47 19.08
N VAL A 103 -79.07 -66.43 19.94
CA VAL A 103 -77.83 -66.39 20.72
C VAL A 103 -76.61 -66.48 19.81
N ARG A 104 -76.62 -67.36 18.80
CA ARG A 104 -75.53 -67.44 17.81
C ARG A 104 -75.37 -66.14 17.04
N GLN A 105 -76.46 -65.55 16.56
CA GLN A 105 -76.43 -64.25 15.87
C GLN A 105 -75.90 -63.15 16.79
N ALA A 106 -76.37 -63.08 18.04
CA ALA A 106 -75.89 -62.10 19.01
C ALA A 106 -74.40 -62.29 19.37
N GLU A 107 -73.92 -63.54 19.43
CA GLU A 107 -72.50 -63.84 19.62
C GLU A 107 -71.66 -63.43 18.40
N GLU A 108 -72.13 -63.68 17.19
CA GLU A 108 -71.48 -63.27 15.95
C GLU A 108 -71.41 -61.74 15.85
N ASP A 109 -72.52 -61.05 16.10
CA ASP A 109 -72.60 -59.59 16.14
C ASP A 109 -71.67 -59.00 17.21
N ALA A 110 -71.62 -59.61 18.40
CA ALA A 110 -70.72 -59.18 19.47
C ALA A 110 -69.24 -59.41 19.12
N ARG A 111 -68.90 -60.52 18.43
CA ARG A 111 -67.54 -60.76 17.93
C ARG A 111 -67.17 -59.76 16.84
N ALA A 112 -68.08 -59.47 15.91
CA ALA A 112 -67.87 -58.47 14.87
C ALA A 112 -67.66 -57.07 15.47
N ALA A 113 -68.50 -56.65 16.41
CA ALA A 113 -68.37 -55.37 17.09
C ALA A 113 -67.05 -55.25 17.88
N ARG A 114 -66.59 -56.32 18.53
CA ARG A 114 -65.29 -56.35 19.20
C ARG A 114 -64.13 -56.24 18.20
N ALA A 115 -64.19 -56.97 17.09
CA ALA A 115 -63.17 -56.89 16.04
C ALA A 115 -63.10 -55.48 15.44
N GLU A 116 -64.25 -54.86 15.16
CA GLU A 116 -64.32 -53.48 14.66
C GLU A 116 -63.77 -52.47 15.68
N ALA A 117 -64.09 -52.64 16.97
CA ALA A 117 -63.54 -51.80 18.05
C ALA A 117 -62.02 -51.94 18.18
N ASP A 118 -61.48 -53.16 18.09
CA ASP A 118 -60.03 -53.42 18.13
C ASP A 118 -59.32 -52.81 16.91
N GLU A 119 -59.93 -52.89 15.72
CA GLU A 119 -59.40 -52.25 14.51
C GLU A 119 -59.47 -50.71 14.59
N ALA A 120 -60.54 -50.16 15.14
CA ALA A 120 -60.66 -48.72 15.39
C ALA A 120 -59.59 -48.23 16.39
N ALA A 121 -59.35 -48.99 17.46
CA ALA A 121 -58.30 -48.69 18.43
C ALA A 121 -56.90 -48.73 17.77
N LYS A 122 -56.59 -49.77 16.99
CA LYS A 122 -55.32 -49.86 16.25
C LYS A 122 -55.12 -48.70 15.28
N ARG A 123 -56.17 -48.28 14.58
CA ARG A 123 -56.12 -47.11 13.68
C ARG A 123 -55.89 -45.81 14.45
N ALA A 124 -56.51 -45.64 15.62
CA ALA A 124 -56.29 -44.50 16.50
C ALA A 124 -54.84 -44.45 16.99
N ASP A 125 -54.31 -45.57 17.51
CA ASP A 125 -52.91 -45.66 17.97
C ASP A 125 -51.91 -45.37 16.85
N GLN A 126 -52.18 -45.84 15.62
CA GLN A 126 -51.35 -45.54 14.47
C GLN A 126 -51.39 -44.06 14.10
N ALA A 127 -52.57 -43.42 14.15
CA ALA A 127 -52.73 -42.00 13.89
C ALA A 127 -52.05 -41.13 14.96
N GLU A 128 -52.07 -41.55 16.23
CA GLU A 128 -51.34 -40.86 17.30
C GLU A 128 -49.83 -40.98 17.10
N ARG A 129 -49.32 -42.18 16.79
CA ARG A 129 -47.89 -42.38 16.49
C ARG A 129 -47.43 -41.55 15.29
N SER A 130 -48.22 -41.50 14.22
CA SER A 130 -47.85 -40.69 13.04
C SER A 130 -47.89 -39.20 13.33
N ARG A 131 -48.86 -38.73 14.12
CA ARG A 131 -48.91 -37.34 14.60
C ARG A 131 -47.68 -37.01 15.43
N ASP A 132 -47.32 -37.85 16.38
CA ASP A 132 -46.20 -37.60 17.28
C ASP A 132 -44.87 -37.63 16.52
N GLN A 133 -44.69 -38.55 15.56
CA GLN A 133 -43.54 -38.57 14.64
C GLN A 133 -43.46 -37.28 13.80
N ALA A 134 -44.59 -36.82 13.24
CA ALA A 134 -44.64 -35.58 12.47
C ALA A 134 -44.29 -34.34 13.32
N LEU A 135 -44.69 -34.32 14.59
CA LEU A 135 -44.34 -33.24 15.52
C LEU A 135 -42.85 -33.24 15.87
N VAL A 136 -42.23 -34.41 16.07
CA VAL A 136 -40.78 -34.54 16.28
C VAL A 136 -40.03 -34.08 15.03
N GLN A 137 -40.40 -34.59 13.85
CA GLN A 137 -39.78 -34.19 12.58
C GLN A 137 -39.91 -32.68 12.33
N SER A 138 -41.06 -32.08 12.62
CA SER A 138 -41.26 -30.63 12.49
C SER A 138 -40.35 -29.83 13.42
N ARG A 139 -40.07 -30.32 14.63
CA ARG A 139 -39.14 -29.67 15.57
C ARG A 139 -37.70 -29.80 15.08
N ASP A 140 -37.30 -30.97 14.59
CA ASP A 140 -35.95 -31.21 14.08
C ASP A 140 -35.69 -30.40 12.80
N ASP A 141 -36.67 -30.29 11.90
CA ASP A 141 -36.60 -29.45 10.71
C ASP A 141 -36.46 -27.96 11.07
N ARG A 142 -37.20 -27.49 12.08
CA ARG A 142 -37.07 -26.10 12.59
C ARG A 142 -35.70 -25.86 13.21
N ALA A 143 -35.20 -26.79 14.03
CA ALA A 143 -33.88 -26.68 14.62
C ALA A 143 -32.78 -26.65 13.54
N THR A 144 -32.89 -27.51 12.53
CA THR A 144 -31.96 -27.56 11.40
C THR A 144 -31.98 -26.26 10.59
N ARG A 145 -33.17 -25.69 10.33
CA ARG A 145 -33.31 -24.39 9.64
C ARG A 145 -32.66 -23.26 10.44
N VAL A 146 -32.90 -23.19 11.75
CA VAL A 146 -32.30 -22.17 12.62
C VAL A 146 -30.78 -22.28 12.64
N GLU A 147 -30.22 -23.49 12.72
CA GLU A 147 -28.76 -23.66 12.67
C GLU A 147 -28.18 -23.33 11.29
N ALA A 148 -28.88 -23.68 10.20
CA ALA A 148 -28.49 -23.29 8.85
C ALA A 148 -28.51 -21.76 8.66
N GLU A 149 -29.53 -21.08 9.17
CA GLU A 149 -29.62 -19.61 9.17
C GLU A 149 -28.47 -18.97 9.96
N LYS A 150 -28.18 -19.46 11.17
CA LYS A 150 -27.03 -18.98 11.96
C LYS A 150 -25.69 -19.18 11.24
N LEU A 151 -25.51 -20.31 10.56
CA LEU A 151 -24.29 -20.56 9.78
C LEU A 151 -24.20 -19.64 8.57
N ALA A 152 -25.32 -19.38 7.89
CA ALA A 152 -25.38 -18.43 6.78
C ALA A 152 -25.09 -17.00 7.24
N GLU A 153 -25.68 -16.54 8.35
CA GLU A 153 -25.40 -15.22 8.95
C GLU A 153 -23.92 -15.08 9.32
N LYS A 154 -23.32 -16.11 9.94
CA LYS A 154 -21.89 -16.12 10.24
C LYS A 154 -21.05 -16.03 8.98
N ALA A 155 -21.39 -16.78 7.93
CA ALA A 155 -20.67 -16.75 6.65
C ALA A 155 -20.73 -15.38 5.97
N VAL A 156 -21.90 -14.73 6.00
CA VAL A 156 -22.08 -13.35 5.50
C VAL A 156 -21.23 -12.38 6.34
N ALA A 157 -21.29 -12.48 7.67
CA ALA A 157 -20.51 -11.60 8.55
C ALA A 157 -18.98 -11.78 8.38
N THR A 158 -18.50 -12.99 8.11
CA THR A 158 -17.09 -13.24 7.79
C THR A 158 -16.72 -12.68 6.42
N ALA A 159 -17.56 -12.88 5.40
CA ALA A 159 -17.31 -12.36 4.06
C ALA A 159 -17.30 -10.81 4.04
N ASP A 160 -18.19 -10.16 4.79
CA ASP A 160 -18.21 -8.71 4.96
C ASP A 160 -16.94 -8.20 5.65
N ARG A 161 -16.47 -8.91 6.68
CA ARG A 161 -15.23 -8.56 7.39
C ARG A 161 -14.02 -8.67 6.46
N GLU A 162 -13.88 -9.79 5.77
CA GLU A 162 -12.80 -10.01 4.81
C GLU A 162 -12.83 -8.98 3.67
N THR A 163 -14.03 -8.64 3.18
CA THR A 163 -14.22 -7.59 2.18
C THR A 163 -13.75 -6.23 2.70
N ARG A 164 -14.14 -5.84 3.92
CA ARG A 164 -13.68 -4.59 4.54
C ARG A 164 -12.17 -4.56 4.77
N GLU A 165 -11.58 -5.67 5.20
CA GLU A 165 -10.13 -5.81 5.38
C GLU A 165 -9.38 -5.71 4.03
N ALA A 166 -9.92 -6.33 2.98
CA ALA A 166 -9.36 -6.24 1.63
C ALA A 166 -9.41 -4.79 1.11
N TRP A 167 -10.54 -4.10 1.26
CA TRP A 167 -10.65 -2.69 0.89
C TRP A 167 -9.72 -1.78 1.71
N ALA A 168 -9.54 -2.06 3.00
CA ALA A 168 -8.59 -1.32 3.84
C ALA A 168 -7.15 -1.49 3.34
N LYS A 169 -6.74 -2.71 2.98
CA LYS A 169 -5.42 -3.00 2.40
C LYS A 169 -5.24 -2.31 1.04
N VAL A 170 -6.25 -2.32 0.16
CA VAL A 170 -6.21 -1.59 -1.11
C VAL A 170 -6.04 -0.09 -0.87
N ALA A 171 -6.79 0.50 0.07
CA ALA A 171 -6.65 1.91 0.41
C ALA A 171 -5.29 2.26 1.03
N GLU A 172 -4.66 1.35 1.77
CA GLU A 172 -3.29 1.51 2.24
C GLU A 172 -2.28 1.47 1.09
N HIS A 173 -2.40 0.50 0.18
CA HIS A 173 -1.54 0.39 -0.99
C HIS A 173 -1.65 1.61 -1.93
N GLU A 174 -2.86 2.12 -2.17
CA GLU A 174 -3.05 3.33 -2.98
C GLU A 174 -2.45 4.57 -2.29
N ARG A 175 -2.58 4.70 -0.97
CA ARG A 175 -1.90 5.78 -0.21
C ARG A 175 -0.38 5.66 -0.30
N ALA A 176 0.16 4.46 -0.15
CA ALA A 176 1.60 4.20 -0.26
C ALA A 176 2.11 4.48 -1.68
N LYS A 177 1.36 4.08 -2.70
CA LYS A 177 1.66 4.37 -4.11
C LYS A 177 1.64 5.87 -4.39
N GLY A 178 0.61 6.58 -3.92
CA GLY A 178 0.53 8.05 -4.06
C GLY A 178 1.70 8.77 -3.36
N ALA A 179 2.09 8.31 -2.17
CA ALA A 179 3.25 8.85 -1.48
C ALA A 179 4.57 8.57 -2.23
N ALA A 180 4.72 7.38 -2.81
CA ALA A 180 5.89 7.02 -3.61
C ALA A 180 5.98 7.82 -4.92
N GLU A 181 4.85 8.04 -5.61
CA GLU A 181 4.78 8.87 -6.81
C GLU A 181 5.10 10.34 -6.50
N ALA A 182 4.57 10.88 -5.40
CA ALA A 182 4.89 12.23 -4.93
C ALA A 182 6.38 12.37 -4.58
N ALA A 183 6.97 11.38 -3.89
CA ALA A 183 8.40 11.37 -3.56
C ALA A 183 9.28 11.30 -4.82
N ARG A 184 8.88 10.51 -5.83
CA ARG A 184 9.58 10.44 -7.12
C ARG A 184 9.58 11.81 -7.81
N HIS A 185 8.43 12.47 -7.88
CA HIS A 185 8.34 13.79 -8.50
C HIS A 185 9.15 14.85 -7.75
N ALA A 186 9.14 14.83 -6.42
CA ALA A 186 9.99 15.72 -5.62
C ALA A 186 11.48 15.47 -5.87
N ALA A 187 11.91 14.21 -6.02
CA ALA A 187 13.29 13.86 -6.34
C ALA A 187 13.69 14.28 -7.77
N GLU A 188 12.80 14.12 -8.75
CA GLU A 188 13.00 14.60 -10.12
C GLU A 188 13.16 16.12 -10.16
N GLN A 189 12.28 16.86 -9.48
CA GLN A 189 12.36 18.32 -9.38
C GLN A 189 13.67 18.76 -8.70
N ALA A 190 14.03 18.17 -7.56
CA ALA A 190 15.27 18.50 -6.86
C ALA A 190 16.51 18.23 -7.73
N ARG A 191 16.51 17.15 -8.51
CA ARG A 191 17.60 16.85 -9.45
C ARG A 191 17.70 17.92 -10.54
N ASP A 192 16.57 18.34 -11.10
CA ASP A 192 16.52 19.33 -12.17
C ASP A 192 16.94 20.72 -11.66
N ASP A 193 16.50 21.11 -10.46
CA ASP A 193 16.93 22.33 -9.76
C ASP A 193 18.46 22.33 -9.51
N HIS A 194 19.00 21.19 -9.05
CA HIS A 194 20.45 21.05 -8.87
C HIS A 194 21.22 21.10 -10.19
N ALA A 195 20.67 20.53 -11.27
CA ALA A 195 21.28 20.58 -12.59
C ALA A 195 21.28 22.01 -13.17
N GLU A 196 20.22 22.79 -12.92
CA GLU A 196 20.17 24.21 -13.25
C GLU A 196 21.18 25.03 -12.43
N SER A 197 21.21 24.84 -11.11
CA SER A 197 22.17 25.49 -10.22
C SER A 197 23.62 25.20 -10.64
N LEU A 198 23.95 23.94 -10.96
CA LEU A 198 25.27 23.55 -11.44
C LEU A 198 25.63 24.22 -12.77
N ARG A 199 24.68 24.35 -13.71
CA ARG A 199 24.89 25.08 -14.97
C ARG A 199 25.15 26.56 -14.70
N ALA A 200 24.37 27.20 -13.82
CA ALA A 200 24.56 28.59 -13.45
C ALA A 200 25.93 28.84 -12.80
N THR A 201 26.35 27.99 -11.85
CA THR A 201 27.67 28.09 -11.20
C THR A 201 28.82 27.88 -12.19
N ARG A 202 28.67 26.97 -13.17
CA ARG A 202 29.67 26.78 -14.24
C ARG A 202 29.79 28.02 -15.12
N ALA A 203 28.66 28.60 -15.55
CA ALA A 203 28.66 29.86 -16.29
C ALA A 203 29.37 30.98 -15.51
N GLN A 204 29.01 31.18 -14.23
CA GLN A 204 29.68 32.16 -13.37
C GLN A 204 31.19 31.92 -13.24
N LEU A 205 31.62 30.66 -13.13
CA LEU A 205 33.04 30.32 -13.05
C LEU A 205 33.77 30.66 -14.37
N ASP A 206 33.14 30.40 -15.51
CA ASP A 206 33.71 30.71 -16.81
C ASP A 206 33.77 32.22 -17.05
N ASP A 207 32.76 32.98 -16.63
CA ASP A 207 32.77 34.45 -16.64
C ASP A 207 33.90 35.02 -15.77
N LEU A 208 34.08 34.48 -14.55
CA LEU A 208 35.17 34.89 -13.65
C LEU A 208 36.55 34.55 -14.23
N ARG A 209 36.68 33.42 -14.94
CA ARG A 209 37.92 33.07 -15.64
C ARG A 209 38.21 34.03 -16.78
N ALA A 210 37.20 34.41 -17.56
CA ALA A 210 37.33 35.39 -18.63
C ALA A 210 37.75 36.76 -18.06
N ALA A 211 37.06 37.25 -17.03
CA ALA A 211 37.40 38.52 -16.36
C ALA A 211 38.81 38.50 -15.77
N ARG A 212 39.24 37.37 -15.17
CA ARG A 212 40.62 37.21 -14.69
C ARG A 212 41.64 37.27 -15.83
N ALA A 213 41.34 36.65 -16.97
CA ALA A 213 42.23 36.65 -18.13
C ALA A 213 42.37 38.07 -18.71
N GLU A 214 41.28 38.81 -18.81
CA GLU A 214 41.24 40.22 -19.23
C GLU A 214 42.07 41.09 -18.28
N LEU A 215 41.83 41.02 -16.97
CA LEU A 215 42.62 41.74 -15.96
C LEU A 215 44.12 41.40 -16.01
N ALA A 216 44.47 40.15 -16.33
CA ALA A 216 45.87 39.75 -16.49
C ALA A 216 46.51 40.39 -17.72
N GLN A 217 45.77 40.50 -18.84
CA GLN A 217 46.21 41.19 -20.05
C GLN A 217 46.37 42.70 -19.80
N ASP A 218 45.39 43.34 -19.16
CA ASP A 218 45.44 44.76 -18.80
C ASP A 218 46.67 45.08 -17.93
N LEU A 219 46.93 44.22 -16.94
CA LEU A 219 48.09 44.37 -16.06
C LEU A 219 49.42 44.15 -16.79
N GLU A 220 49.48 43.27 -17.79
CA GLU A 220 50.66 43.12 -18.65
C GLU A 220 50.87 44.33 -19.55
N SER A 221 49.79 44.88 -20.14
CA SER A 221 49.82 46.11 -20.94
C SER A 221 50.30 47.30 -20.10
N ALA A 222 49.71 47.51 -18.91
CA ALA A 222 50.11 48.59 -18.00
C ALA A 222 51.58 48.46 -17.56
N ARG A 223 52.09 47.24 -17.37
CA ARG A 223 53.51 47.00 -17.08
C ARG A 223 54.41 47.34 -18.26
N ALA A 224 53.98 47.05 -19.50
CA ALA A 224 54.72 47.41 -20.70
C ALA A 224 54.76 48.94 -20.87
N GLU A 225 53.63 49.63 -20.74
CA GLU A 225 53.54 51.09 -20.77
C GLU A 225 54.42 51.74 -19.70
N LEU A 226 54.41 51.22 -18.46
CA LEU A 226 55.26 51.73 -17.39
C LEU A 226 56.76 51.59 -17.73
N ARG A 227 57.17 50.47 -18.35
CA ARG A 227 58.56 50.29 -18.80
C ARG A 227 58.91 51.31 -19.88
N GLU A 228 58.03 51.50 -20.87
CA GLU A 228 58.23 52.49 -21.94
C GLU A 228 58.39 53.90 -21.36
N ARG A 229 57.49 54.33 -20.47
CA ARG A 229 57.58 55.63 -19.79
C ARG A 229 58.86 55.78 -18.98
N ASN A 230 59.32 54.73 -18.30
CA ASN A 230 60.59 54.78 -17.59
C ASN A 230 61.78 54.94 -18.55
N THR A 231 61.76 54.28 -19.72
CA THR A 231 62.80 54.48 -20.75
C THR A 231 62.77 55.89 -21.34
N GLU A 232 61.58 56.44 -21.62
CA GLU A 232 61.44 57.83 -22.07
C GLU A 232 61.97 58.82 -21.03
N LEU A 233 61.62 58.63 -19.75
CA LEU A 233 62.12 59.46 -18.65
C LEU A 233 63.64 59.39 -18.53
N ALA A 234 64.24 58.21 -18.69
CA ALA A 234 65.70 58.06 -18.69
C ALA A 234 66.35 58.84 -19.84
N VAL A 235 65.81 58.74 -21.06
CA VAL A 235 66.30 59.50 -22.23
C VAL A 235 66.14 61.00 -22.02
N LEU A 236 65.01 61.46 -21.48
CA LEU A 236 64.79 62.87 -21.17
C LEU A 236 65.76 63.38 -20.08
N ALA A 237 66.03 62.57 -19.06
CA ALA A 237 67.00 62.88 -18.02
C ALA A 237 68.43 63.01 -18.59
N GLU A 238 68.83 62.09 -19.49
CA GLU A 238 70.12 62.17 -20.21
C GLU A 238 70.21 63.41 -21.08
N ARG A 239 69.15 63.73 -21.85
CA ARG A 239 69.08 64.96 -22.67
C ARG A 239 69.19 66.22 -21.81
N LEU A 240 68.51 66.25 -20.66
CA LEU A 240 68.59 67.37 -19.72
C LEU A 240 70.00 67.50 -19.13
N ALA A 241 70.64 66.40 -18.75
CA ALA A 241 72.02 66.39 -18.27
C ALA A 241 73.00 66.90 -19.35
N ALA A 242 72.84 66.45 -20.60
CA ALA A 242 73.63 66.92 -21.73
C ALA A 242 73.44 68.42 -22.00
N ALA A 243 72.19 68.90 -21.99
CA ALA A 243 71.87 70.33 -22.16
C ALA A 243 72.47 71.19 -21.04
N ARG A 244 72.42 70.73 -19.78
CA ARG A 244 73.08 71.39 -18.65
C ARG A 244 74.61 71.43 -18.81
N ALA A 245 75.22 70.34 -19.27
CA ALA A 245 76.65 70.30 -19.55
C ALA A 245 77.03 71.29 -20.66
N GLN A 246 76.26 71.35 -21.75
CA GLN A 246 76.43 72.33 -22.82
C GLN A 246 76.29 73.77 -22.33
N LEU A 247 75.28 74.06 -21.52
CA LEU A 247 75.11 75.38 -20.90
C LEU A 247 76.33 75.76 -20.05
N SER A 248 76.81 74.87 -19.17
CA SER A 248 78.00 75.12 -18.34
C SER A 248 79.28 75.31 -19.16
N ALA A 249 79.40 74.63 -20.30
CA ALA A 249 80.52 74.81 -21.23
C ALA A 249 80.43 76.16 -21.95
N ALA A 250 79.24 76.57 -22.39
CA ALA A 250 78.99 77.88 -22.97
C ALA A 250 79.26 79.01 -21.97
N GLU A 251 78.81 78.88 -20.72
CA GLU A 251 79.11 79.84 -19.64
C GLU A 251 80.61 79.99 -19.40
N ARG A 252 81.35 78.88 -19.31
CA ARG A 252 82.82 78.90 -19.20
C ARG A 252 83.49 79.53 -20.43
N SER A 253 82.99 79.25 -21.63
CA SER A 253 83.50 79.86 -22.86
C SER A 253 83.27 81.37 -22.91
N VAL A 254 82.10 81.84 -22.45
CA VAL A 254 81.79 83.27 -22.35
C VAL A 254 82.68 83.93 -21.29
N GLU A 255 82.88 83.29 -20.14
CA GLU A 255 83.77 83.81 -19.10
C GLU A 255 85.23 83.86 -19.57
N HIS A 256 85.69 82.83 -20.26
CA HIS A 256 87.03 82.83 -20.87
C HIS A 256 87.18 83.96 -21.91
N ALA A 257 86.21 84.14 -22.80
CA ALA A 257 86.22 85.24 -23.77
C ALA A 257 86.18 86.63 -23.07
N ARG A 258 85.49 86.75 -21.94
CA ARG A 258 85.52 87.97 -21.11
C ARG A 258 86.89 88.22 -20.50
N GLN A 259 87.57 87.18 -20.03
CA GLN A 259 88.94 87.27 -19.51
C GLN A 259 89.91 87.65 -20.63
N GLU A 260 89.88 86.96 -21.78
CA GLU A 260 90.72 87.29 -22.93
C GLU A 260 90.51 88.74 -23.41
N THR A 261 89.26 89.21 -23.46
CA THR A 261 88.97 90.61 -23.81
C THR A 261 89.44 91.60 -22.74
N ALA A 262 89.39 91.25 -21.45
CA ALA A 262 89.96 92.06 -20.37
C ALA A 262 91.50 92.11 -20.46
N ASP A 263 92.15 90.98 -20.69
CA ASP A 263 93.60 90.86 -20.85
C ASP A 263 94.10 91.60 -22.10
N ALA A 264 93.35 91.50 -23.21
CA ALA A 264 93.64 92.24 -24.43
C ALA A 264 93.48 93.76 -24.22
N ARG A 265 92.47 94.21 -23.46
CA ARG A 265 92.31 95.62 -23.07
C ARG A 265 93.46 96.07 -22.18
N ALA A 266 93.81 95.30 -21.16
CA ALA A 266 94.94 95.61 -20.26
C ALA A 266 96.27 95.68 -21.05
N SER A 267 96.50 94.76 -21.98
CA SER A 267 97.67 94.76 -22.86
C SER A 267 97.68 95.97 -23.79
N ALA A 268 96.53 96.34 -24.37
CA ALA A 268 96.41 97.54 -25.19
C ALA A 268 96.61 98.83 -24.38
N ASP A 269 96.15 98.88 -23.13
CA ASP A 269 96.38 100.00 -22.22
C ASP A 269 97.85 100.11 -21.82
N LEU A 270 98.51 98.98 -21.52
CA LEU A 270 99.97 98.93 -21.32
C LEU A 270 100.71 99.46 -22.54
N GLN A 271 100.41 98.96 -23.74
CA GLN A 271 101.00 99.45 -24.99
C GLN A 271 100.75 100.95 -25.21
N ARG A 272 99.56 101.46 -24.88
CA ARG A 272 99.26 102.90 -24.92
C ARG A 272 100.14 103.68 -23.95
N THR A 273 100.26 103.25 -22.70
CA THR A 273 101.12 103.92 -21.71
C THR A 273 102.61 103.83 -22.08
N GLU A 274 103.07 102.72 -22.64
CA GLU A 274 104.45 102.57 -23.14
C GLU A 274 104.72 103.50 -24.32
N ARG A 275 103.77 103.60 -25.25
CA ARG A 275 103.82 104.54 -26.37
C ARG A 275 103.82 105.98 -25.89
N GLU A 276 102.97 106.34 -24.93
CA GLU A 276 102.94 107.68 -24.32
C GLU A 276 104.27 108.00 -23.63
N ARG A 277 104.84 107.06 -22.87
CA ARG A 277 106.17 107.21 -22.26
C ARG A 277 107.27 107.35 -23.32
N ALA A 278 107.21 106.59 -24.41
CA ALA A 278 108.16 106.70 -25.50
C ALA A 278 108.06 108.07 -26.19
N LEU A 279 106.84 108.55 -26.46
CA LEU A 279 106.60 109.89 -27.01
C LEU A 279 107.05 111.00 -26.04
N ALA A 280 106.83 110.83 -24.73
CA ALA A 280 107.31 111.75 -23.70
C ALA A 280 108.84 111.79 -23.67
N ARG A 281 109.53 110.64 -23.72
CA ARG A 281 111.00 110.57 -23.82
C ARG A 281 111.50 111.26 -25.08
N VAL A 282 110.87 111.03 -26.24
CA VAL A 282 111.24 111.71 -27.49
C VAL A 282 111.00 113.22 -27.38
N ALA A 283 109.93 113.67 -26.73
CA ALA A 283 109.68 115.09 -26.48
C ALA A 283 110.70 115.70 -25.50
N GLU A 284 111.11 114.97 -24.46
CA GLU A 284 112.20 115.34 -23.55
C GLU A 284 113.53 115.41 -24.30
N GLU A 285 113.85 114.45 -25.15
CA GLU A 285 115.04 114.46 -26.01
C GLU A 285 115.02 115.66 -26.97
N HIS A 286 113.88 115.95 -27.60
CA HIS A 286 113.73 117.12 -28.45
C HIS A 286 113.84 118.44 -27.69
N THR A 287 113.30 118.53 -26.47
CA THR A 287 113.45 119.73 -25.64
C THR A 287 114.88 119.88 -25.14
N ALA A 288 115.53 118.80 -24.69
CA ALA A 288 116.94 118.79 -24.32
C ALA A 288 117.84 119.18 -25.50
N ARG A 289 117.55 118.65 -26.70
CA ARG A 289 118.24 118.99 -27.94
C ARG A 289 118.04 120.45 -28.32
N ARG A 290 116.81 120.97 -28.26
CA ARG A 290 116.53 122.40 -28.47
C ARG A 290 117.24 123.29 -27.45
N VAL A 291 117.34 122.89 -26.19
CA VAL A 291 118.08 123.63 -25.15
C VAL A 291 119.57 123.56 -25.40
N ALA A 292 120.09 122.41 -25.85
CA ALA A 292 121.49 122.25 -26.24
C ALA A 292 121.83 123.09 -27.48
N GLU A 293 120.96 123.10 -28.50
CA GLU A 293 121.06 123.94 -29.69
C GLU A 293 120.98 125.42 -29.31
N ALA A 294 120.02 125.84 -28.47
CA ALA A 294 119.94 127.22 -27.99
C ALA A 294 121.16 127.64 -27.14
N ARG A 295 121.75 126.73 -26.36
CA ARG A 295 123.01 126.97 -25.63
C ARG A 295 124.21 127.04 -26.59
N ALA A 296 124.23 126.21 -27.63
CA ALA A 296 125.25 126.27 -28.67
C ALA A 296 125.15 127.62 -29.41
N ASP A 297 123.95 128.05 -29.81
CA ASP A 297 123.71 129.34 -30.41
C ASP A 297 124.10 130.50 -29.48
N SER A 298 123.82 130.39 -28.16
CA SER A 298 124.23 131.41 -27.18
C SER A 298 125.74 131.44 -26.96
N LEU A 299 126.40 130.28 -26.99
CA LEU A 299 127.85 130.16 -26.92
C LEU A 299 128.52 130.68 -28.19
N ASP A 300 127.93 130.43 -29.36
CA ASP A 300 128.41 130.94 -30.64
C ASP A 300 128.25 132.46 -30.73
N THR A 301 127.15 133.02 -30.23
CA THR A 301 126.99 134.48 -30.11
C THR A 301 127.96 135.08 -29.09
N ALA A 302 128.18 134.43 -27.94
CA ALA A 302 129.20 134.87 -26.98
C ALA A 302 130.63 134.77 -27.55
N LEU A 303 130.93 133.72 -28.32
CA LEU A 303 132.19 133.56 -29.04
C LEU A 303 132.36 134.62 -30.13
N ALA A 304 131.31 134.93 -30.89
CA ALA A 304 131.32 136.00 -31.87
C ALA A 304 131.58 137.37 -31.20
N ALA A 305 130.90 137.66 -30.09
CA ALA A 305 131.14 138.88 -29.31
C ALA A 305 132.58 138.97 -28.77
N SER A 306 133.13 137.88 -28.22
CA SER A 306 134.52 137.84 -27.75
C SER A 306 135.54 137.97 -28.90
N ARG A 307 135.21 137.47 -30.10
CA ARG A 307 136.02 137.64 -31.31
C ARG A 307 135.95 139.08 -31.83
N ASP A 308 134.82 139.76 -31.67
CA ASP A 308 134.66 141.17 -31.98
C ASP A 308 135.45 142.04 -31.00
N GLU A 309 135.38 141.78 -29.70
CA GLU A 309 136.20 142.44 -28.67
C GLU A 309 137.71 142.23 -28.92
N LEU A 310 138.12 141.01 -29.30
CA LEU A 310 139.50 140.72 -29.70
C LEU A 310 139.92 141.45 -30.99
N ARG A 311 138.97 141.71 -31.90
CA ARG A 311 139.23 142.49 -33.11
C ARG A 311 139.40 143.96 -32.79
N GLU A 312 138.59 144.51 -31.90
CA GLU A 312 138.72 145.88 -31.39
C GLU A 312 140.04 146.09 -30.65
N LEU A 313 140.39 145.21 -29.71
CA LEU A 313 141.67 145.27 -28.98
C LEU A 313 142.88 145.15 -29.92
N ARG A 314 142.79 144.35 -30.98
CA ARG A 314 143.83 144.27 -32.03
C ARG A 314 143.91 145.53 -32.88
N ALA A 315 142.78 146.17 -33.18
CA ALA A 315 142.75 147.43 -33.90
C ALA A 315 143.38 148.57 -33.06
N GLU A 316 143.13 148.60 -31.75
CA GLU A 316 143.74 149.55 -30.82
C GLU A 316 145.25 149.35 -30.68
N LEU A 317 145.73 148.10 -30.65
CA LEU A 317 147.16 147.78 -30.64
C LEU A 317 147.86 148.09 -31.97
N ALA A 318 147.18 147.87 -33.10
CA ALA A 318 147.70 148.23 -34.43
C ALA A 318 147.81 149.74 -34.64
N ALA A 319 146.87 150.52 -34.08
CA ALA A 319 146.93 151.98 -34.10
C ALA A 319 148.12 152.53 -33.29
N ARG A 320 148.47 151.90 -32.16
CA ARG A 320 149.65 152.28 -31.36
C ARG A 320 150.99 151.87 -31.99
N ALA A 321 151.02 150.79 -32.76
CA ALA A 321 152.22 150.35 -33.47
C ALA A 321 152.56 151.18 -34.73
N ALA A 322 151.59 151.94 -35.26
CA ALA A 322 151.77 152.76 -36.46
C ALA A 322 152.41 154.14 -36.22
N GLU A 323 152.45 154.64 -34.98
CA GLU A 323 153.17 155.88 -34.62
C GLU A 323 154.68 155.65 -34.33
N GLU A 324 155.12 154.39 -34.17
CA GLU A 324 156.49 154.03 -33.74
C GLU A 324 157.40 153.42 -34.83
N SER A 325 156.96 153.28 -36.09
CA SER A 325 157.74 152.55 -37.13
C SER A 325 158.04 153.35 -38.42
N ALA A 326 158.44 154.61 -38.26
CA ALA A 326 159.33 155.28 -39.22
C ALA A 326 160.76 154.72 -39.09
N GLY A 327 161.03 153.55 -39.69
CA GLY A 327 162.38 153.01 -39.82
C GLY A 327 162.45 151.48 -39.75
N SER A 328 162.99 150.85 -40.81
CA SER A 328 163.24 149.41 -40.97
C SER A 328 161.98 148.55 -41.16
N GLY A 329 161.77 147.76 -42.22
CA GLY A 329 162.66 147.17 -43.22
C GLY A 329 162.26 145.71 -43.45
N ALA A 330 161.91 145.39 -44.70
CA ALA A 330 162.03 144.11 -45.41
C ALA A 330 161.21 142.83 -45.05
N ASP A 331 160.64 142.29 -46.15
CA ASP A 331 160.48 140.87 -46.56
C ASP A 331 159.43 139.92 -45.95
N GLY A 332 158.72 139.22 -46.86
CA GLY A 332 157.69 138.19 -46.65
C GLY A 332 158.23 136.80 -46.25
N PRO A 333 157.67 135.64 -46.69
CA PRO A 333 156.51 135.36 -47.57
C PRO A 333 155.62 134.14 -47.14
N ALA A 334 154.66 133.77 -48.03
CA ALA A 334 154.17 132.42 -48.38
C ALA A 334 153.73 131.42 -47.27
N GLY A 335 152.48 130.94 -47.27
CA GLY A 335 152.06 129.83 -48.13
C GLY A 335 151.25 128.77 -47.33
N PRO A 336 150.60 127.80 -47.99
CA PRO A 336 149.25 127.28 -47.66
C PRO A 336 149.30 125.73 -47.38
N PRO A 337 148.41 124.81 -47.86
CA PRO A 337 146.94 124.65 -47.92
C PRO A 337 146.43 123.24 -47.40
N ARG A 338 145.14 122.92 -47.68
CA ARG A 338 144.55 121.62 -48.12
C ARG A 338 144.19 120.49 -47.11
N GLU A 339 142.91 120.06 -47.12
CA GLU A 339 142.34 118.74 -47.60
C GLU A 339 142.53 117.62 -46.54
N ASP A 340 141.69 116.61 -46.28
CA ASP A 340 140.46 116.05 -46.87
C ASP A 340 139.93 114.94 -45.89
N GLU A 341 138.85 114.25 -46.28
CA GLU A 341 138.48 112.84 -45.94
C GLU A 341 137.69 112.45 -44.65
N LEU A 342 136.40 112.03 -44.86
CA LEU A 342 135.69 110.73 -44.57
C LEU A 342 136.11 109.82 -43.37
N PRO A 343 135.38 108.71 -43.01
CA PRO A 343 133.99 108.21 -43.27
C PRO A 343 133.26 107.81 -41.91
N ALA A 344 132.11 107.12 -41.76
CA ALA A 344 131.18 106.32 -42.58
C ALA A 344 129.73 106.44 -42.02
#